data_AF-A0A6A3MDG4-F1
#
_entry.id   AF-A0A6A3MDG4-F1
#
_cell.length_a   1.000
_cell.length_b   1.000
_cell.length_c   1.000
_cell.angle_alpha   90.00
_cell.angle_beta   90.00
_cell.angle_gamma   90.00
#
_symmetry.space_group_name_H-M   'P 1'
#
loop_
_entity.id
_entity.type
_entity.pdbx_description
1 polymer ?
#
loop_
_entity_poly.entity_id
_entity_poly.type
_entity_poly.pdbx_seq_one_letter_code
_entity_poly.pdbx_strand_id
1 'polypeptide(L)'
;MSPTPKQLTQAIYAKLPNGCYKCRLCSKTRKLSSSGGYTNAVDHLRRDHESTFLSEYEIRAGRPRTLDSFITTTVDATAMTTYQWLDWLVMDHLPLDSCEKPRTRKYTKLDPICAKTLKLRAGAVEAAVQARIRTHFL
;
A
#
# COMPACT_ATOMS: atom_id res chain seq x y z
N MET A 1 4.63 25.92 9.76
CA MET A 1 4.28 25.87 11.20
C MET A 1 4.79 24.56 11.77
N SER A 2 5.49 24.60 12.92
CA SER A 2 5.95 23.38 13.58
C SER A 2 4.75 22.58 14.13
N PRO A 3 4.72 21.25 13.99
CA PRO A 3 3.58 20.45 14.42
C PRO A 3 3.45 20.40 15.94
N THR A 4 2.20 20.42 16.42
CA THR A 4 1.91 20.24 17.84
C THR A 4 2.21 18.80 18.30
N PRO A 5 2.49 18.58 19.61
CA PRO A 5 2.67 17.23 20.17
C PRO A 5 1.53 16.25 19.84
N LYS A 6 0.30 16.77 19.81
CA LYS A 6 -0.90 16.02 19.44
C LYS A 6 -0.86 15.60 17.97
N GLN A 7 -0.55 16.53 17.06
CA GLN A 7 -0.43 16.25 15.63
C GLN A 7 0.68 15.23 15.34
N LEU A 8 1.86 15.38 15.96
CA LEU A 8 2.95 14.40 15.85
C LEU A 8 2.52 13.02 16.31
N THR A 9 1.88 12.93 17.47
CA THR A 9 1.43 11.65 18.02
C THR A 9 0.39 10.99 17.12
N GLN A 10 -0.61 11.75 16.66
CA GLN A 10 -1.67 11.22 15.80
C GLN A 10 -1.17 10.76 14.43
N ALA A 11 -0.18 11.46 13.84
CA ALA A 11 0.37 11.11 12.54
C ALA A 11 1.32 9.89 12.61
N ILE A 12 2.20 9.86 13.62
CA ILE A 12 3.32 8.90 13.66
C ILE A 12 2.96 7.63 14.44
N TYR A 13 1.97 7.67 15.33
CA TYR A 13 1.56 6.50 16.10
C TYR A 13 0.25 5.89 15.59
N ALA A 14 0.13 4.56 15.72
CA ALA A 14 -1.13 3.85 15.60
C ALA A 14 -1.72 3.63 16.99
N LYS A 15 -2.98 4.04 17.21
CA LYS A 15 -3.70 3.76 18.46
C LYS A 15 -4.13 2.30 18.46
N LEU A 16 -3.73 1.55 19.47
CA LEU A 16 -4.09 0.15 19.68
C LEU A 16 -5.40 0.05 20.50
N PRO A 17 -6.11 -1.09 20.41
CA PRO A 17 -7.36 -1.31 21.16
C PRO A 17 -7.19 -1.19 22.67
N ASN A 18 -6.01 -1.53 23.19
CA ASN A 18 -5.66 -1.46 24.61
C ASN A 18 -5.31 -0.03 25.10
N GLY A 19 -5.57 1.00 24.29
CA GLY A 19 -5.28 2.40 24.63
C GLY A 19 -3.80 2.78 24.53
N CYS A 20 -2.93 1.87 24.13
CA CYS A 20 -1.53 2.16 23.87
C CYS A 20 -1.32 2.68 22.44
N TYR A 21 -0.16 3.26 22.19
CA TYR A 21 0.21 3.89 20.93
C TYR A 21 1.46 3.21 20.40
N LYS A 22 1.36 2.58 19.22
CA LYS A 22 2.48 1.91 18.56
C LYS A 22 3.17 2.88 17.60
N CYS A 23 4.45 3.14 17.82
CA CYS A 23 5.25 3.97 16.93
C CYS A 23 5.38 3.29 15.56
N ARG A 24 5.10 4.01 14.48
CA ARG A 24 5.19 3.46 13.11
C ARG A 24 6.62 3.40 12.58
N LEU A 25 7.57 4.09 13.23
CA LEU A 25 8.98 4.14 12.80
C LEU A 25 9.81 2.98 13.38
N CYS A 26 9.53 2.56 14.61
CA CYS A 26 10.27 1.48 15.28
C CYS A 26 9.40 0.38 15.91
N SER A 27 8.07 0.43 15.74
CA SER A 27 7.12 -0.53 16.33
C SER A 27 7.07 -0.58 17.87
N LYS A 28 7.86 0.23 18.60
CA LYS A 28 7.78 0.33 20.06
C LYS A 28 6.42 0.89 20.49
N THR A 29 5.87 0.34 21.56
CA THR A 29 4.57 0.74 22.10
C THR A 29 4.75 1.68 23.30
N ARG A 30 3.94 2.73 23.38
CA ARG A 30 3.93 3.72 24.47
C ARG A 30 2.50 3.86 25.01
N LYS A 31 2.36 3.88 26.34
CA LYS A 31 1.15 4.44 26.97
C LYS A 31 1.34 5.94 27.07
N LEU A 32 0.32 6.74 26.75
CA LEU A 32 0.37 8.17 27.03
C LEU A 32 0.35 8.40 28.55
N SER A 33 0.69 9.61 29.00
CA SER A 33 0.65 9.90 30.45
C SER A 33 -0.77 9.68 30.98
N SER A 34 -0.88 9.37 32.27
CA SER A 34 -2.16 9.23 32.97
C SER A 34 -3.03 10.49 32.86
N SER A 35 -2.41 11.66 32.70
CA SER A 35 -3.07 12.95 32.44
C SER A 35 -3.49 13.19 30.98
N GLY A 36 -3.30 12.22 30.07
CA GLY A 36 -3.64 12.33 28.65
C GLY A 36 -2.65 13.18 27.83
N GLY A 37 -1.46 13.45 28.37
CA GLY A 37 -0.41 14.23 27.73
C GLY A 37 0.42 13.44 26.72
N TYR A 38 0.95 14.16 25.72
CA TYR A 38 1.72 13.61 24.60
C TYR A 38 3.25 13.63 24.82
N THR A 39 3.71 14.14 25.97
CA THR A 39 5.13 14.42 26.23
C THR A 39 6.00 13.17 26.03
N ASN A 40 5.59 12.03 26.60
CA ASN A 40 6.36 10.79 26.48
C ASN A 40 6.43 10.23 25.06
N ALA A 41 5.43 10.51 24.23
CA ALA A 41 5.41 10.12 22.82
C ALA A 41 6.33 11.02 22.00
N VAL A 42 6.34 12.33 22.26
CA VAL A 42 7.23 13.28 21.57
C VAL A 42 8.69 13.09 22.01
N ASP A 43 8.94 12.85 23.30
CA ASP A 43 10.28 12.58 23.81
C ASP A 43 10.86 11.30 23.19
N HIS A 44 10.03 10.28 22.97
CA HIS A 44 10.45 9.11 22.19
C HIS A 44 10.88 9.48 20.76
N LEU A 45 10.13 10.35 20.08
CA LEU A 45 10.48 10.76 18.71
C LEU A 45 11.79 11.55 18.70
N ARG A 46 11.98 12.48 19.63
CA ARG A 46 13.21 13.26 19.75
C ARG A 46 14.42 12.39 20.08
N ARG A 47 14.24 11.36 20.92
CA ARG A 47 15.35 10.52 21.38
C ARG A 47 15.71 9.39 20.42
N ASP A 48 14.71 8.74 19.83
CA ASP A 48 14.90 7.55 18.99
C ASP A 48 14.83 7.86 17.48
N HIS A 49 14.27 9.02 17.09
CA HIS A 49 13.93 9.36 15.69
C HIS A 49 14.22 10.81 15.29
N GLU A 50 15.12 11.51 15.99
CA GLU A 50 15.35 12.98 15.86
C GLU A 50 15.45 13.46 14.41
N SER A 51 16.24 12.75 13.61
CA SER A 51 16.56 13.12 12.22
C SER A 51 15.42 12.82 11.23
N THR A 52 14.43 12.01 11.60
CA THR A 52 13.44 11.45 10.65
C THR A 52 11.99 11.74 11.02
N PHE A 53 11.68 12.06 12.28
CA PHE A 53 10.28 12.14 12.70
C PHE A 53 9.51 13.32 12.07
N LEU A 54 10.18 14.44 11.76
CA LEU A 54 9.54 15.59 11.11
C LEU A 54 9.21 15.34 9.64
N SER A 55 10.13 14.73 8.88
CA SER A 55 9.86 14.38 7.48
C SER A 55 8.75 13.33 7.37
N GLU A 56 8.75 12.35 8.27
CA GLU A 56 7.66 11.37 8.39
C GLU A 56 6.33 12.00 8.76
N TYR A 57 6.33 13.02 9.63
CA TYR A 57 5.14 13.80 9.91
C TYR A 57 4.63 14.51 8.66
N GLU A 58 5.48 15.20 7.91
CA GLU A 58 5.09 15.94 6.70
C GLU A 58 4.49 15.02 5.64
N ILE A 59 5.13 13.88 5.38
CA ILE A 59 4.63 12.86 4.46
C ILE A 59 3.23 12.37 4.88
N ARG A 60 3.01 12.15 6.18
CA ARG A 60 1.75 11.59 6.70
C ARG A 60 0.65 12.63 6.88
N ALA A 61 1.00 13.86 7.24
CA ALA A 61 0.08 14.98 7.37
C ALA A 61 -0.36 15.53 6.01
N GLY A 62 0.51 15.43 5.00
CA GLY A 62 0.21 15.81 3.62
C GLY A 62 -0.57 14.75 2.82
N ARG A 63 -0.67 13.51 3.32
CA ARG A 63 -1.53 12.50 2.68
C ARG A 63 -3.00 12.89 2.85
N PRO A 64 -3.80 12.94 1.77
CA PRO A 64 -5.25 13.06 1.87
C PRO A 64 -5.78 12.00 2.82
N ARG A 65 -6.64 12.36 3.78
CA ARG A 65 -7.39 11.38 4.59
C ARG A 65 -8.52 10.75 3.77
N THR A 66 -8.20 10.29 2.56
CA THR A 66 -9.06 9.45 1.74
C THR A 66 -8.92 8.00 2.20
N LEU A 67 -9.87 7.16 1.80
CA LEU A 67 -9.85 5.72 2.08
C LEU A 67 -8.52 5.07 1.69
N ASP A 68 -7.85 5.59 0.65
CA ASP A 68 -6.53 5.15 0.17
C ASP A 68 -5.43 5.24 1.25
N SER A 69 -5.57 6.14 2.23
CA SER A 69 -4.60 6.29 3.33
C SER A 69 -4.58 5.10 4.29
N PHE A 70 -5.62 4.25 4.27
CA PHE A 70 -5.72 3.01 5.05
C PHE A 70 -5.24 1.78 4.27
N ILE A 71 -4.97 1.91 2.97
CA ILE A 71 -4.41 0.83 2.15
C ILE A 71 -2.91 0.76 2.45
N THR A 72 -2.53 -0.17 3.33
CA THR A 72 -1.13 -0.40 3.75
C THR A 72 -0.28 -1.08 2.69
N THR A 73 -0.92 -1.59 1.63
CA THR A 73 -0.29 -2.37 0.58
C THR A 73 -0.59 -1.70 -0.74
N THR A 74 0.31 -0.82 -1.18
CA THR A 74 0.31 -0.37 -2.57
C THR A 74 0.70 -1.58 -3.42
N VAL A 75 -0.27 -2.15 -4.13
CA VAL A 75 0.04 -3.13 -5.18
C VAL A 75 0.87 -2.41 -6.23
N ASP A 76 2.00 -3.01 -6.60
CA ASP A 76 2.85 -2.47 -7.66
C ASP A 76 2.01 -2.18 -8.91
N ALA A 77 2.20 -1.00 -9.52
CA ALA A 77 1.40 -0.56 -10.65
C ALA A 77 1.50 -1.55 -11.82
N THR A 78 2.69 -2.15 -11.99
CA THR A 78 2.93 -3.15 -13.03
C THR A 78 2.14 -4.43 -12.76
N ALA A 79 2.07 -4.88 -11.50
CA ALA A 79 1.23 -6.00 -11.08
C ALA A 79 -0.26 -5.71 -11.28
N MET A 80 -0.73 -4.51 -10.94
CA MET A 80 -2.14 -4.11 -11.14
C MET A 80 -2.52 -4.08 -12.62
N THR A 81 -1.72 -3.44 -13.47
CA THR A 81 -1.93 -3.41 -14.93
C THR A 81 -1.96 -4.83 -15.50
N THR A 82 -1.08 -5.72 -15.04
CA THR A 82 -1.09 -7.13 -15.47
C THR A 82 -2.39 -7.82 -15.09
N TYR A 83 -2.83 -7.68 -13.85
CA TYR A 83 -4.08 -8.27 -13.38
C TYR A 83 -5.27 -7.80 -14.21
N GLN A 84 -5.40 -6.48 -14.41
CA GLN A 84 -6.51 -5.90 -15.19
C GLN A 84 -6.54 -6.39 -16.65
N TRP A 85 -5.37 -6.52 -17.28
CA TRP A 85 -5.29 -7.08 -18.63
C TRP A 85 -5.67 -8.57 -18.66
N LEU A 86 -5.19 -9.37 -17.71
CA LEU A 86 -5.52 -10.80 -17.65
C LEU A 86 -6.99 -11.04 -17.33
N ASP A 87 -7.55 -10.32 -16.37
CA ASP A 87 -8.97 -10.38 -16.01
C ASP A 87 -9.84 -10.11 -17.24
N TRP A 88 -9.58 -9.01 -17.94
CA TRP A 88 -10.34 -8.66 -19.13
C TRP A 88 -10.19 -9.68 -20.27
N LEU A 89 -8.94 -10.09 -20.59
CA LEU A 89 -8.71 -11.05 -21.68
C LEU A 89 -9.35 -12.42 -21.40
N VAL A 90 -9.27 -12.89 -20.16
CA VAL A 90 -9.78 -14.22 -19.79
C VAL A 90 -11.30 -14.21 -19.69
N MET A 91 -11.88 -13.22 -19.04
CA MET A 91 -13.32 -13.16 -18.79
C MET A 91 -14.13 -12.88 -20.07
N ASP A 92 -13.62 -12.02 -20.96
CA ASP A 92 -14.28 -11.70 -22.24
C ASP A 92 -13.79 -12.57 -23.41
N HIS A 93 -12.96 -13.58 -23.14
CA HIS A 93 -12.39 -14.48 -24.15
C HIS A 93 -11.69 -13.75 -25.31
N LEU A 94 -10.99 -12.66 -25.00
CA LEU A 94 -10.32 -11.86 -26.00
C LEU A 94 -8.98 -12.49 -26.41
N PRO A 95 -8.60 -12.39 -27.70
CA PRO A 95 -7.27 -12.78 -28.15
C PRO A 95 -6.16 -12.01 -27.43
N LEU A 96 -5.04 -12.68 -27.11
CA LEU A 96 -3.90 -12.09 -26.39
C LEU A 96 -3.34 -10.83 -27.05
N ASP A 97 -3.33 -10.77 -28.39
CA ASP A 97 -2.86 -9.62 -29.17
C ASP A 97 -3.75 -8.37 -29.00
N SER A 98 -4.91 -8.50 -28.38
CA SER A 98 -5.85 -7.40 -28.17
C SER A 98 -5.27 -6.27 -27.32
N CYS A 99 -4.28 -6.54 -26.46
CA CYS A 99 -3.58 -5.50 -25.70
C CYS A 99 -2.70 -4.57 -26.56
N GLU A 100 -2.40 -4.99 -27.80
CA GLU A 100 -1.60 -4.22 -28.76
C GLU A 100 -2.45 -3.55 -29.85
N LYS A 101 -3.70 -3.98 -30.02
CA LYS A 101 -4.59 -3.43 -31.05
C LYS A 101 -4.80 -1.93 -30.87
N PRO A 102 -4.57 -1.09 -31.90
CA PRO A 102 -4.73 0.37 -31.80
C PRO A 102 -6.10 0.81 -31.31
N ARG A 103 -7.16 0.11 -31.75
CA ARG A 103 -8.53 0.37 -31.31
C ARG A 103 -8.70 0.09 -29.82
N THR A 104 -8.22 -1.05 -29.32
CA THR A 104 -8.28 -1.39 -27.90
C THR A 104 -7.54 -0.36 -27.07
N ARG A 105 -6.31 0.00 -27.47
CA ARG A 105 -5.50 1.02 -26.79
C ARG A 105 -6.17 2.40 -26.77
N LYS A 106 -6.88 2.77 -27.83
CA LYS A 106 -7.61 4.04 -27.92
C LYS A 106 -8.77 4.13 -26.92
N TYR A 107 -9.45 3.02 -26.65
CA TYR A 107 -10.69 3.02 -25.87
C TYR A 107 -10.55 2.48 -24.45
N THR A 108 -9.42 1.88 -24.09
CA THR A 108 -9.13 1.44 -22.72
C THR A 108 -8.38 2.51 -21.92
N LYS A 109 -8.49 2.42 -20.59
CA LYS A 109 -7.67 3.21 -19.65
C LYS A 109 -6.48 2.42 -19.09
N LEU A 110 -6.33 1.15 -19.47
CA LEU A 110 -5.23 0.30 -18.99
C LEU A 110 -3.90 0.76 -19.59
N ASP A 111 -2.85 0.76 -18.78
CA ASP A 111 -1.51 1.07 -19.25
C ASP A 111 -1.08 0.08 -20.35
N PRO A 112 -0.41 0.55 -21.42
CA PRO A 112 0.02 -0.31 -22.51
C PRO A 112 0.95 -1.43 -22.03
N ILE A 113 0.64 -2.65 -22.46
CA ILE A 113 1.51 -3.83 -22.30
C ILE A 113 1.69 -4.50 -23.66
N CYS A 114 2.87 -5.07 -23.91
CA CYS A 114 3.07 -5.88 -25.10
C CYS A 114 2.61 -7.32 -24.86
N ALA A 115 2.10 -7.97 -25.91
CA ALA A 115 1.54 -9.31 -25.85
C ALA A 115 2.57 -10.33 -25.34
N LYS A 116 3.85 -10.14 -25.69
CA LYS A 116 4.97 -10.96 -25.20
C LYS A 116 5.09 -10.91 -23.67
N THR A 117 5.07 -9.71 -23.09
CA THR A 117 5.17 -9.51 -21.63
C THR A 117 3.93 -10.03 -20.93
N LEU A 118 2.74 -9.77 -21.49
CA LEU A 118 1.49 -10.25 -20.91
C LEU A 118 1.43 -11.78 -20.91
N LYS A 119 1.88 -12.44 -21.98
CA LYS A 119 2.00 -13.92 -22.05
C LYS A 119 2.92 -14.48 -20.98
N LEU A 120 4.11 -13.87 -20.81
CA LEU A 120 5.07 -14.30 -19.81
C LEU A 120 4.47 -14.23 -18.40
N ARG A 121 3.78 -13.13 -18.10
CA ARG A 121 3.12 -12.94 -16.80
C ARG A 121 1.93 -13.88 -16.62
N ALA A 122 1.13 -14.10 -17.66
CA ALA A 122 0.03 -15.08 -17.65
C ALA A 122 0.54 -16.47 -17.25
N GLY A 123 1.65 -16.93 -17.83
CA GLY A 123 2.25 -18.22 -17.47
C GLY A 123 2.74 -18.29 -16.02
N ALA A 124 3.30 -17.20 -15.49
CA ALA A 124 3.68 -17.15 -14.08
C ALA A 124 2.45 -17.20 -13.15
N VAL A 125 1.37 -16.51 -13.52
CA VAL A 125 0.09 -16.55 -12.77
C VAL A 125 -0.52 -17.96 -12.83
N GLU A 126 -0.53 -18.60 -13.99
CA GLU A 126 -1.02 -19.97 -14.16
C GLU A 126 -0.27 -20.93 -13.23
N ALA A 127 1.07 -20.88 -13.24
CA ALA A 127 1.89 -21.73 -12.38
C ALA A 127 1.58 -21.53 -10.88
N ALA A 128 1.41 -20.27 -10.45
CA ALA A 128 1.05 -19.93 -9.08
C ALA A 128 -0.37 -20.42 -8.71
N VAL A 129 -1.34 -20.29 -9.62
CA VAL A 129 -2.71 -20.78 -9.43
C VAL A 129 -2.72 -22.30 -9.33
N GLN A 130 -2.03 -23.00 -10.22
CA GLN A 130 -1.90 -24.47 -10.16
C GLN A 130 -1.26 -24.94 -8.85
N ALA A 131 -0.20 -24.27 -8.39
CA ALA A 131 0.43 -24.59 -7.11
C ALA A 131 -0.56 -24.43 -5.94
N ARG A 132 -1.34 -23.34 -5.93
CA ARG A 132 -2.34 -23.09 -4.89
C ARG A 132 -3.52 -24.05 -4.94
N ILE A 133 -3.97 -24.44 -6.13
CA ILE A 133 -5.01 -25.47 -6.28
C ILE A 133 -4.50 -26.80 -5.73
N ARG A 134 -3.26 -27.20 -6.07
CA ARG A 134 -2.65 -28.42 -5.54
C ARG A 134 -2.60 -28.44 -4.00
N THR A 135 -2.31 -27.31 -3.34
CA THR A 135 -2.28 -27.26 -1.87
C THR A 135 -3.65 -27.30 -1.19
N HIS A 136 -4.74 -27.05 -1.92
CA HIS A 136 -6.10 -26.99 -1.36
C HIS A 136 -6.97 -28.19 -1.72
N PHE A 137 -6.63 -28.93 -2.78
CA PHE A 137 -7.47 -30.01 -3.32
C PHE A 137 -6.75 -31.37 -3.43
N LEU A 138 -5.47 -31.45 -3.06
CA LEU A 138 -4.70 -32.70 -2.87
C LEU A 138 -4.10 -32.70 -1.46
#